data_AF-F4L614-F1
#
_entry.id   AF-F4L614-F1
#
_cell.length_a   1.000
_cell.length_b   1.000
_cell.length_c   1.000
_cell.angle_alpha   90.00
_cell.angle_beta   90.00
_cell.angle_gamma   90.00
#
_symmetry.space_group_name_H-M   'P 1'
#
loop_
_entity.id
_entity.type
_entity.pdbx_description
1 polymer ?
#
loop_
_entity_poly.entity_id
_entity_poly.type
_entity_poly.pdbx_seq_one_letter_code
_entity_poly.pdbx_strand_id
1 'polypeptide(L)'
;MKQEKEYFSPSDQKKILIINWKWELDKDWVHINANSLKKHPAFLEDLDLGRGRFFAEFSVQPSDYCPNALVVATSIYNDGDATQQLLFKLLDQYVQPKQQVLLLMHRPNAYHEEDLRKILAQYSKNVSLRCILFEGGRNYLYYPVQKSGLLDDAGNFYMEGDISVFDEAQQRVLQPYFDRVWKYYEGEFESKVLMFKEDLLDCLFPLFLQDNQDIIRSRLIQVLQADQEKLLWIRLKSFVGTYLDVSQSIDAEDFDLENQLKKEQKTLAHFERHTLISYGFEECIVNLERNPHALEAQFYHETRDFCQDLFFGPPEENIPKSRLRELAGKFDLLIKVIPGMIS
;
A
#
# COMPACT_ATOMS: atom_id res chain seq x y z
N MET A 1 -21.78 -3.03 30.62
CA MET A 1 -22.41 -2.80 29.30
C MET A 1 -21.61 -3.55 28.25
N LYS A 2 -22.18 -4.62 27.67
CA LYS A 2 -21.58 -5.28 26.50
C LYS A 2 -21.98 -4.44 25.28
N GLN A 3 -21.01 -3.90 24.55
CA GLN A 3 -21.28 -3.31 23.24
C GLN A 3 -21.62 -4.46 22.28
N GLU A 4 -22.87 -4.48 21.82
CA GLU A 4 -23.26 -5.35 20.72
C GLU A 4 -22.50 -4.89 19.47
N LYS A 5 -21.71 -5.79 18.88
CA LYS A 5 -21.16 -5.58 17.53
C LYS A 5 -22.34 -5.71 16.56
N GLU A 6 -22.88 -4.59 16.10
CA GLU A 6 -23.81 -4.57 14.98
C GLU A 6 -23.11 -5.17 13.75
N TYR A 7 -23.54 -6.38 13.36
CA TYR A 7 -23.13 -7.00 12.10
C TYR A 7 -23.95 -6.35 10.98
N PHE A 8 -23.31 -5.48 10.19
CA PHE A 8 -23.93 -4.87 9.02
C PHE A 8 -23.78 -5.78 7.80
N SER A 9 -24.80 -5.79 6.94
CA SER A 9 -24.71 -6.44 5.63
C SER A 9 -23.61 -5.75 4.80
N PRO A 10 -22.72 -6.49 4.11
CA PRO A 10 -21.73 -5.93 3.19
C PRO A 10 -22.33 -5.01 2.10
N SER A 11 -23.62 -5.19 1.78
CA SER A 11 -24.36 -4.37 0.80
C SER A 11 -24.56 -2.91 1.20
N ASP A 12 -24.42 -2.59 2.50
CA ASP A 12 -24.78 -1.27 3.05
C ASP A 12 -23.57 -0.34 3.22
N GLN A 13 -22.35 -0.85 2.96
CA GLN A 13 -21.13 -0.06 3.12
C GLN A 13 -20.80 0.73 1.86
N LYS A 14 -20.56 2.04 2.02
CA LYS A 14 -20.13 2.91 0.93
C LYS A 14 -18.62 2.73 0.70
N LYS A 15 -18.24 2.43 -0.54
CA LYS A 15 -16.83 2.31 -0.95
C LYS A 15 -16.32 3.64 -1.49
N ILE A 16 -15.24 4.17 -0.94
CA ILE A 16 -14.70 5.48 -1.27
C ILE A 16 -13.24 5.33 -1.66
N LEU A 17 -12.92 5.69 -2.91
CA LEU A 17 -11.57 5.73 -3.42
C LEU A 17 -11.09 7.18 -3.48
N ILE A 18 -10.21 7.58 -2.56
CA ILE A 18 -9.60 8.90 -2.53
C ILE A 18 -8.27 8.82 -3.25
N ILE A 19 -8.11 9.58 -4.33
CA ILE A 19 -6.91 9.58 -5.16
C ILE A 19 -6.26 10.95 -5.03
N ASN A 20 -5.18 10.99 -4.24
CA ASN A 20 -4.34 12.17 -4.12
C ASN A 20 -3.25 12.16 -5.19
N TRP A 21 -3.52 12.88 -6.29
CA TRP A 21 -2.67 12.90 -7.48
C TRP A 21 -2.65 14.27 -8.16
N LYS A 22 -1.76 14.47 -9.15
CA LYS A 22 -1.74 15.65 -10.02
C LYS A 22 -2.84 15.59 -11.09
N TRP A 23 -4.08 15.72 -10.65
CA TRP A 23 -5.24 15.77 -11.53
C TRP A 23 -5.22 16.97 -12.48
N GLU A 24 -5.70 16.78 -13.72
CA GLU A 24 -5.83 17.83 -14.75
C GLU A 24 -7.30 18.05 -15.17
N LEU A 25 -8.22 17.93 -14.22
CA LEU A 25 -9.68 17.90 -14.46
C LEU A 25 -10.27 19.20 -15.03
N ASP A 26 -9.76 20.35 -14.61
CA ASP A 26 -10.23 21.67 -15.04
C ASP A 26 -9.06 22.66 -15.07
N LYS A 27 -9.16 23.71 -15.89
CA LYS A 27 -8.22 24.83 -15.99
C LYS A 27 -8.05 25.59 -14.67
N ASP A 28 -9.09 25.58 -13.84
CA ASP A 28 -9.08 26.20 -12.52
C ASP A 28 -8.62 25.23 -11.41
N TRP A 29 -8.23 24.00 -11.76
CA TRP A 29 -7.73 23.02 -10.79
C TRP A 29 -6.39 23.47 -10.21
N VAL A 30 -6.27 23.41 -8.88
CA VAL A 30 -5.11 23.88 -8.12
C VAL A 30 -4.43 22.72 -7.42
N HIS A 31 -3.14 22.56 -7.69
CA HIS A 31 -2.25 21.71 -6.91
C HIS A 31 -1.88 22.41 -5.60
N ILE A 32 -2.31 21.84 -4.48
CA ILE A 32 -2.09 22.41 -3.16
C ILE A 32 -0.70 22.06 -2.67
N ASN A 33 0.12 23.08 -2.46
CA ASN A 33 1.48 23.02 -1.96
C ASN A 33 1.66 24.20 -0.97
N ALA A 34 2.81 24.30 -0.28
CA ALA A 34 2.97 25.34 0.73
C ALA A 34 2.83 26.78 0.18
N ASN A 35 3.11 26.99 -1.11
CA ASN A 35 2.99 28.29 -1.74
C ASN A 35 1.55 28.61 -2.16
N SER A 36 0.80 27.65 -2.69
CA SER A 36 -0.61 27.89 -3.08
C SER A 36 -1.49 28.13 -1.85
N LEU A 37 -1.28 27.41 -0.73
CA LEU A 37 -1.98 27.66 0.54
C LEU A 37 -1.81 29.10 1.05
N LYS A 38 -0.60 29.65 0.94
CA LYS A 38 -0.33 31.04 1.34
C LYS A 38 -1.06 32.06 0.47
N LYS A 39 -1.23 31.76 -0.83
CA LYS A 39 -1.90 32.65 -1.79
C LYS A 39 -3.42 32.58 -1.70
N HIS A 40 -3.96 31.45 -1.28
CA HIS A 40 -5.40 31.17 -1.26
C HIS A 40 -5.79 30.47 0.05
N PRO A 41 -6.00 31.21 1.16
CA PRO A 41 -6.34 30.60 2.45
C PRO A 41 -7.74 29.95 2.49
N ALA A 42 -8.60 30.22 1.49
CA ALA A 42 -9.98 29.77 1.43
C ALA A 42 -10.16 28.26 1.11
N PHE A 43 -9.08 27.47 0.96
CA PHE A 43 -9.21 26.03 0.70
C PHE A 43 -9.92 25.26 1.81
N LEU A 44 -9.89 25.77 3.05
CA LEU A 44 -10.68 25.21 4.15
C LEU A 44 -12.18 25.42 3.94
N GLU A 45 -12.58 26.59 3.42
CA GLU A 45 -13.98 26.90 3.11
C GLU A 45 -14.47 26.07 1.93
N ASP A 46 -13.61 25.83 0.92
CA ASP A 46 -13.92 24.94 -0.20
C ASP A 46 -14.29 23.52 0.29
N LEU A 47 -13.57 22.98 1.27
CA LEU A 47 -13.91 21.67 1.88
C LEU A 47 -15.28 21.71 2.54
N ASP A 48 -15.56 22.73 3.36
CA ASP A 48 -16.82 22.85 4.08
C ASP A 48 -18.02 22.98 3.13
N LEU A 49 -17.80 23.58 1.94
CA LEU A 49 -18.82 23.73 0.91
C LEU A 49 -19.03 22.48 0.04
N GLY A 50 -18.25 21.41 0.23
CA GLY A 50 -18.37 20.18 -0.56
C GLY A 50 -18.00 20.36 -2.04
N ARG A 51 -17.30 21.44 -2.39
CA ARG A 51 -16.85 21.76 -3.76
C ARG A 51 -15.64 22.67 -3.70
N GLY A 52 -14.62 22.40 -4.51
CA GLY A 52 -13.39 23.19 -4.46
C GLY A 52 -12.57 23.11 -5.73
N ARG A 53 -11.52 23.93 -5.76
CA ARG A 53 -10.57 23.97 -6.89
C ARG A 53 -9.50 22.90 -6.83
N PHE A 54 -9.44 22.10 -5.76
CA PHE A 54 -8.41 21.09 -5.58
C PHE A 54 -8.98 19.72 -5.21
N PHE A 55 -10.31 19.62 -5.11
CA PHE A 55 -10.99 18.37 -4.85
C PHE A 55 -12.31 18.30 -5.62
N ALA A 56 -12.66 17.10 -6.06
CA ALA A 56 -13.93 16.83 -6.73
C ALA A 56 -14.43 15.42 -6.41
N GLU A 57 -15.75 15.28 -6.35
CA GLU A 57 -16.44 14.02 -6.16
C GLU A 57 -17.01 13.51 -7.47
N PHE A 58 -16.77 12.23 -7.75
CA PHE A 58 -17.32 11.54 -8.91
C PHE A 58 -18.08 10.31 -8.45
N SER A 59 -19.39 10.31 -8.72
CA SER A 59 -20.23 9.13 -8.48
C SER A 59 -19.75 7.96 -9.35
N VAL A 60 -19.94 6.74 -8.85
CA VAL A 60 -19.68 5.51 -9.63
C VAL A 60 -21.01 4.92 -10.05
N GLN A 61 -21.09 4.40 -11.27
CA GLN A 61 -22.26 3.64 -11.70
C GLN A 61 -22.53 2.47 -10.71
N PRO A 62 -23.77 2.28 -10.25
CA PRO A 62 -24.06 1.23 -9.28
C PRO A 62 -23.93 -0.17 -9.89
N SER A 63 -23.59 -1.15 -9.06
CA SER A 63 -23.60 -2.57 -9.39
C SER A 63 -23.96 -3.44 -8.19
N ASP A 64 -24.17 -4.74 -8.43
CA ASP A 64 -24.43 -5.72 -7.38
C ASP A 64 -23.26 -5.84 -6.38
N TYR A 65 -22.02 -5.61 -6.81
CA TYR A 65 -20.82 -5.71 -5.95
C TYR A 65 -20.50 -4.39 -5.23
N CYS A 66 -20.71 -3.25 -5.90
CA CYS A 66 -20.51 -1.91 -5.36
C CYS A 66 -21.74 -1.05 -5.66
N PRO A 67 -22.84 -1.18 -4.89
CA PRO A 67 -24.07 -0.42 -5.15
C PRO A 67 -23.93 1.06 -4.79
N ASN A 68 -23.01 1.39 -3.88
CA ASN A 68 -22.72 2.76 -3.45
C ASN A 68 -21.21 2.99 -3.41
N ALA A 69 -20.69 3.64 -4.46
CA ALA A 69 -19.28 3.95 -4.58
C ALA A 69 -19.03 5.39 -5.01
N LEU A 70 -17.89 5.92 -4.56
CA LEU A 70 -17.46 7.30 -4.80
C LEU A 70 -15.96 7.33 -5.11
N VAL A 71 -15.58 8.10 -6.13
CA VAL A 71 -14.19 8.49 -6.35
C VAL A 71 -14.02 9.95 -5.92
N VAL A 72 -13.05 10.21 -5.07
CA VAL A 72 -12.68 11.57 -4.63
C VAL A 72 -11.32 11.90 -5.24
N ALA A 73 -11.30 12.82 -6.19
CA ALA A 73 -10.06 13.37 -6.73
C ALA A 73 -9.55 14.47 -5.81
N THR A 74 -8.26 14.49 -5.48
CA THR A 74 -7.63 15.60 -4.76
C THR A 74 -6.18 15.78 -5.18
N SER A 75 -5.63 16.98 -5.00
CA SER A 75 -4.22 17.27 -5.33
C SER A 75 -3.52 18.06 -4.23
N ILE A 76 -3.11 17.36 -3.18
CA ILE A 76 -2.43 17.93 -2.01
C ILE A 76 -1.02 17.36 -1.94
N TYR A 77 -0.02 18.22 -1.91
CA TYR A 77 1.39 17.90 -1.74
C TYR A 77 1.73 17.92 -0.25
N ASN A 78 2.68 17.08 0.16
CA ASN A 78 3.18 17.04 1.52
C ASN A 78 4.33 18.05 1.74
N ASP A 79 4.00 19.34 1.80
CA ASP A 79 4.97 20.44 1.94
C ASP A 79 5.05 21.01 3.37
N GLY A 80 4.46 20.32 4.35
CA GLY A 80 4.47 20.69 5.77
C GLY A 80 3.10 20.59 6.45
N ASP A 81 3.04 21.06 7.70
CA ASP A 81 1.90 20.84 8.59
C ASP A 81 0.58 21.39 8.02
N ALA A 82 0.60 22.54 7.35
CA ALA A 82 -0.61 23.16 6.81
C ALA A 82 -1.26 22.31 5.69
N THR A 83 -0.45 21.75 4.79
CA THR A 83 -0.94 20.83 3.75
C THR A 83 -1.42 19.51 4.34
N GLN A 84 -0.73 18.99 5.36
CA GLN A 84 -1.16 17.78 6.06
C GLN A 84 -2.50 17.98 6.78
N GLN A 85 -2.68 19.10 7.47
CA GLN A 85 -3.95 19.48 8.11
C GLN A 85 -5.10 19.58 7.10
N LEU A 86 -4.84 20.07 5.89
CA LEU A 86 -5.85 20.11 4.84
C LEU A 86 -6.27 18.69 4.40
N LEU A 87 -5.30 17.78 4.23
CA LEU A 87 -5.59 16.38 3.93
C LEU A 87 -6.41 15.73 5.05
N PHE A 88 -6.06 15.95 6.32
CA PHE A 88 -6.84 15.43 7.45
C PHE A 88 -8.27 15.94 7.44
N LYS A 89 -8.49 17.22 7.18
CA LYS A 89 -9.85 17.77 7.09
C LYS A 89 -10.66 17.16 5.94
N LEU A 90 -10.02 16.88 4.80
CA LEU A 90 -10.67 16.16 3.70
C LEU A 90 -11.04 14.73 4.15
N LEU A 91 -10.11 14.01 4.79
CA LEU A 91 -10.33 12.65 5.28
C LEU A 91 -11.43 12.58 6.35
N ASP A 92 -11.56 13.59 7.21
CA ASP A 92 -12.63 13.68 8.21
C ASP A 92 -14.02 13.63 7.57
N GLN A 93 -14.19 14.03 6.30
CA GLN A 93 -15.48 13.94 5.59
C GLN A 93 -15.83 12.51 5.15
N TYR A 94 -14.82 11.67 4.91
CA TYR A 94 -14.97 10.36 4.26
C TYR A 94 -14.57 9.17 5.12
N VAL A 95 -13.91 9.38 6.26
CA VAL A 95 -13.50 8.30 7.17
C VAL A 95 -14.56 8.14 8.26
N GLN A 96 -15.81 7.87 7.85
CA GLN A 96 -16.95 7.70 8.75
C GLN A 96 -17.30 6.22 9.02
N PRO A 97 -18.10 5.92 10.06
CA PRO A 97 -18.65 4.58 10.23
C PRO A 97 -19.41 4.11 8.97
N LYS A 98 -19.34 2.82 8.67
CA LYS A 98 -19.95 2.19 7.47
C LYS A 98 -19.37 2.63 6.13
N GLN A 99 -18.22 3.31 6.13
CA GLN A 99 -17.48 3.63 4.91
C GLN A 99 -16.21 2.78 4.84
N GLN A 100 -15.91 2.27 3.65
CA GLN A 100 -14.61 1.69 3.33
C GLN A 100 -13.82 2.70 2.51
N VAL A 101 -12.62 3.03 2.95
CA VAL A 101 -11.84 4.10 2.36
C VAL A 101 -10.49 3.57 1.91
N LEU A 102 -10.20 3.72 0.63
CA LEU A 102 -8.86 3.53 0.08
C LEU A 102 -8.29 4.91 -0.24
N LEU A 103 -7.25 5.31 0.47
CA LEU A 103 -6.49 6.52 0.22
C LEU A 103 -5.25 6.17 -0.60
N LEU A 104 -5.26 6.51 -1.88
CA LEU A 104 -4.10 6.38 -2.75
C LEU A 104 -3.30 7.69 -2.73
N MET A 105 -2.03 7.63 -2.35
CA MET A 105 -1.12 8.78 -2.31
C MET A 105 0.08 8.57 -3.23
N HIS A 106 0.32 9.53 -4.12
CA HIS A 106 1.44 9.42 -5.04
C HIS A 106 2.76 9.91 -4.42
N ARG A 107 3.84 9.12 -4.53
CA ARG A 107 5.14 9.43 -3.88
C ARG A 107 5.75 10.77 -4.34
N PRO A 108 5.76 11.11 -5.64
CA PRO A 108 6.09 12.46 -6.11
C PRO A 108 5.32 13.65 -5.53
N ASN A 109 4.21 13.44 -4.80
CA ASN A 109 3.60 14.49 -3.97
C ASN A 109 4.25 14.59 -2.58
N ALA A 110 5.47 14.07 -2.40
CA ALA A 110 6.26 14.04 -1.17
C ALA A 110 5.67 13.23 0.00
N TYR A 111 4.80 12.25 -0.29
CA TYR A 111 4.30 11.33 0.73
C TYR A 111 5.26 10.16 0.94
N HIS A 112 5.52 9.87 2.20
CA HIS A 112 6.37 8.79 2.66
C HIS A 112 5.67 7.97 3.74
N GLU A 113 6.31 6.89 4.15
CA GLU A 113 5.79 5.96 5.16
C GLU A 113 5.36 6.64 6.46
N GLU A 114 6.14 7.61 6.94
CA GLU A 114 5.84 8.34 8.18
C GLU A 114 4.49 9.07 8.10
N ASP A 115 4.11 9.57 6.93
CA ASP A 115 2.83 10.24 6.72
C ASP A 115 1.68 9.23 6.81
N LEU A 116 1.86 8.03 6.27
CA LEU A 116 0.88 6.95 6.41
C LEU A 116 0.70 6.56 7.87
N ARG A 117 1.80 6.45 8.63
CA ARG A 117 1.73 6.15 10.07
C ARG A 117 0.95 7.23 10.82
N LYS A 118 1.20 8.51 10.53
CA LYS A 118 0.45 9.63 11.12
C LYS A 118 -1.04 9.55 10.77
N ILE A 119 -1.38 9.32 9.51
CA ILE A 119 -2.77 9.19 9.05
C ILE A 119 -3.48 8.02 9.73
N LEU A 120 -2.90 6.82 9.67
CA LEU A 120 -3.54 5.65 10.26
C LEU A 120 -3.62 5.73 11.79
N ALA A 121 -2.68 6.39 12.47
CA ALA A 121 -2.77 6.65 13.90
C ALA A 121 -3.96 7.55 14.26
N GLN A 122 -4.15 8.64 13.50
CA GLN A 122 -5.28 9.56 13.68
C GLN A 122 -6.64 8.86 13.49
N TYR A 123 -6.72 7.93 12.51
CA TYR A 123 -7.94 7.16 12.22
C TYR A 123 -7.91 5.72 12.74
N SER A 124 -7.13 5.44 13.79
CA SER A 124 -6.90 4.08 14.32
C SER A 124 -8.18 3.32 14.71
N LYS A 125 -9.26 4.03 15.04
CA LYS A 125 -10.58 3.44 15.33
C LYS A 125 -11.34 2.99 14.08
N ASN A 126 -10.98 3.51 12.90
CA ASN A 126 -11.62 3.17 11.64
C ASN A 126 -10.78 2.12 10.90
N VAL A 127 -11.10 0.84 11.16
CA VAL A 127 -10.43 -0.30 10.52
C VAL A 127 -10.67 -0.36 9.00
N SER A 128 -11.56 0.45 8.45
CA SER A 128 -11.90 0.42 7.03
C SER A 128 -11.08 1.39 6.17
N LEU A 129 -10.24 2.24 6.77
CA LEU A 129 -9.27 3.08 6.04
C LEU A 129 -7.99 2.31 5.74
N ARG A 130 -7.60 2.23 4.47
CA ARG A 130 -6.26 1.80 4.06
C ARG A 130 -5.56 2.90 3.28
N CYS A 131 -4.26 3.02 3.50
CA CYS A 131 -3.42 4.02 2.82
C CYS A 131 -2.39 3.32 1.92
N ILE A 132 -2.28 3.73 0.67
CA ILE A 132 -1.43 3.07 -0.33
C ILE A 132 -0.54 4.11 -0.99
N LEU A 133 0.76 3.88 -0.96
CA LEU A 133 1.74 4.70 -1.69
C LEU A 133 1.96 4.14 -3.09
N PHE A 134 1.88 4.99 -4.10
CA PHE A 134 2.10 4.59 -5.49
C PHE A 134 3.04 5.54 -6.22
N GLU A 135 3.72 5.03 -7.26
CA GLU A 135 4.62 5.79 -8.13
C GLU A 135 4.74 5.10 -9.49
N GLY A 136 4.80 5.91 -10.57
CA GLY A 136 5.32 5.57 -11.91
C GLY A 136 5.32 4.09 -12.30
N GLY A 137 4.20 3.57 -12.82
CA GLY A 137 4.11 2.20 -13.34
C GLY A 137 3.69 1.13 -12.33
N ARG A 138 3.87 1.34 -11.01
CA ARG A 138 3.11 0.57 -10.01
C ARG A 138 1.69 1.12 -9.99
N ASN A 139 0.74 0.60 -10.77
CA ASN A 139 -0.67 0.95 -10.54
C ASN A 139 -1.65 0.23 -11.45
N TYR A 140 -2.52 -0.55 -10.83
CA TYR A 140 -3.83 -0.84 -11.40
C TYR A 140 -4.70 0.40 -11.60
N LEU A 141 -4.32 1.54 -11.02
CA LEU A 141 -4.99 2.82 -11.25
C LEU A 141 -4.80 3.36 -12.68
N TYR A 142 -3.67 3.11 -13.35
CA TYR A 142 -3.40 3.66 -14.69
C TYR A 142 -3.88 2.71 -15.79
N TYR A 143 -4.72 3.22 -16.68
CA TYR A 143 -5.21 2.46 -17.83
C TYR A 143 -4.08 2.06 -18.78
N PRO A 144 -3.16 2.94 -19.22
CA PRO A 144 -2.12 2.57 -20.19
C PRO A 144 -1.25 1.39 -19.71
N VAL A 145 -1.10 1.25 -18.39
CA VAL A 145 -0.28 0.24 -17.74
C VAL A 145 -0.95 -1.13 -17.73
N GLN A 146 -2.21 -1.21 -17.27
CA GLN A 146 -2.91 -2.50 -17.05
C GLN A 146 -4.04 -2.77 -18.05
N LYS A 147 -4.36 -1.81 -18.93
CA LYS A 147 -5.54 -1.80 -19.80
C LYS A 147 -6.87 -1.97 -19.04
N SER A 148 -6.88 -1.56 -17.77
CA SER A 148 -8.00 -1.78 -16.86
C SER A 148 -8.15 -0.74 -15.75
N GLY A 149 -7.27 0.26 -15.71
CA GLY A 149 -7.29 1.31 -14.70
C GLY A 149 -8.33 2.40 -14.94
N LEU A 150 -8.26 3.45 -14.12
CA LEU A 150 -9.12 4.62 -14.18
C LEU A 150 -8.46 5.81 -14.87
N LEU A 151 -7.15 5.95 -14.75
CA LEU A 151 -6.46 7.19 -15.11
C LEU A 151 -5.56 7.03 -16.32
N ASP A 152 -5.41 8.09 -17.08
CA ASP A 152 -4.27 8.25 -17.98
C ASP A 152 -3.01 8.71 -17.22
N ASP A 153 -1.90 8.88 -17.93
CA ASP A 153 -0.63 9.34 -17.34
C ASP A 153 -0.62 10.86 -17.05
N ALA A 154 -1.59 11.60 -17.59
CA ALA A 154 -1.75 13.04 -17.42
C ALA A 154 -2.53 13.39 -16.14
N GLY A 155 -3.27 12.45 -15.55
CA GLY A 155 -4.11 12.71 -14.38
C GLY A 155 -5.55 13.05 -14.73
N ASN A 156 -6.07 12.47 -15.82
CA ASN A 156 -7.48 12.48 -16.20
C ASN A 156 -8.06 11.07 -16.17
N PHE A 157 -9.39 10.97 -16.18
CA PHE A 157 -10.01 9.69 -16.48
C PHE A 157 -9.68 9.27 -17.92
N TYR A 158 -9.25 8.02 -18.10
CA TYR A 158 -8.83 7.53 -19.41
C TYR A 158 -9.98 7.47 -20.42
N MET A 159 -9.79 8.13 -21.55
CA MET A 159 -10.72 8.13 -22.68
C MET A 159 -9.92 8.14 -23.99
N GLU A 160 -10.01 7.09 -24.79
CA GLU A 160 -9.32 6.99 -26.08
C GLU A 160 -10.10 6.07 -27.03
N GLY A 161 -10.45 6.58 -28.22
CA GLY A 161 -11.23 5.83 -29.20
C GLY A 161 -12.59 5.39 -28.64
N ASP A 162 -12.87 4.09 -28.68
CA ASP A 162 -14.10 3.49 -28.16
C ASP A 162 -14.03 3.15 -26.66
N ILE A 163 -12.88 3.38 -26.03
CA ILE A 163 -12.67 3.10 -24.61
C ILE A 163 -12.92 4.39 -23.83
N SER A 164 -13.92 4.36 -22.97
CA SER A 164 -14.11 5.36 -21.93
C SER A 164 -14.27 4.68 -20.57
N VAL A 165 -13.65 5.25 -19.54
CA VAL A 165 -13.85 4.85 -18.13
C VAL A 165 -14.78 5.81 -17.39
N PHE A 166 -15.22 6.89 -18.05
CA PHE A 166 -15.99 7.99 -17.47
C PHE A 166 -17.11 8.43 -18.43
N ASP A 167 -18.33 8.48 -17.92
CA ASP A 167 -19.49 8.97 -18.65
C ASP A 167 -19.60 10.48 -18.42
N GLU A 168 -19.08 11.26 -19.37
CA GLU A 168 -19.06 12.73 -19.30
C GLU A 168 -20.47 13.33 -19.20
N ALA A 169 -21.47 12.71 -19.82
CA ALA A 169 -22.84 13.21 -19.80
C ALA A 169 -23.49 13.07 -18.42
N GLN A 170 -23.13 12.03 -17.68
CA GLN A 170 -23.64 11.76 -16.33
C GLN A 170 -22.66 12.09 -15.21
N GLN A 171 -21.46 12.57 -15.55
CA GLN A 171 -20.38 12.90 -14.62
C GLN A 171 -20.09 11.75 -13.63
N ARG A 172 -19.96 10.53 -14.16
CA ARG A 172 -19.79 9.30 -13.35
C ARG A 172 -18.71 8.38 -13.90
N VAL A 173 -18.02 7.72 -12.99
CA VAL A 173 -17.06 6.66 -13.31
C VAL A 173 -17.83 5.38 -13.65
N LEU A 174 -17.41 4.71 -14.72
CA LEU A 174 -18.00 3.45 -15.13
C LEU A 174 -17.56 2.30 -14.22
N GLN A 175 -18.55 1.53 -13.78
CA GLN A 175 -18.39 0.53 -12.74
C GLN A 175 -17.35 -0.55 -13.02
N PRO A 176 -17.23 -1.12 -14.25
CA PRO A 176 -16.25 -2.17 -14.50
C PRO A 176 -14.79 -1.73 -14.26
N TYR A 177 -14.49 -0.43 -14.37
CA TYR A 177 -13.16 0.09 -14.10
C TYR A 177 -12.95 0.35 -12.61
N PHE A 178 -13.94 0.95 -11.94
CA PHE A 178 -13.89 1.13 -10.50
C PHE A 178 -13.73 -0.21 -9.76
N ASP A 179 -14.55 -1.21 -10.09
CA ASP A 179 -14.51 -2.52 -9.43
C ASP A 179 -13.17 -3.23 -9.59
N ARG A 180 -12.53 -3.10 -10.76
CA ARG A 180 -11.22 -3.69 -11.01
C ARG A 180 -10.14 -3.04 -10.15
N VAL A 181 -10.13 -1.70 -10.11
CA VAL A 181 -9.19 -0.94 -9.28
C VAL A 181 -9.43 -1.23 -7.80
N TRP A 182 -10.69 -1.24 -7.36
CA TRP A 182 -11.06 -1.54 -5.98
C TRP A 182 -10.59 -2.93 -5.56
N LYS A 183 -10.95 -3.97 -6.32
CA LYS A 183 -10.59 -5.37 -6.03
C LYS A 183 -9.08 -5.57 -5.96
N TYR A 184 -8.33 -4.91 -6.84
CA TYR A 184 -6.87 -4.99 -6.81
C TYR A 184 -6.32 -4.49 -5.47
N TYR A 185 -6.67 -3.26 -5.06
CA TYR A 185 -6.14 -2.69 -3.82
C TYR A 185 -6.75 -3.30 -2.55
N GLU A 186 -7.96 -3.87 -2.65
CA GLU A 186 -8.56 -4.68 -1.59
C GLU A 186 -7.74 -5.95 -1.32
N GLY A 187 -7.20 -6.60 -2.36
CA GLY A 187 -6.40 -7.83 -2.25
C GLY A 187 -4.88 -7.64 -2.34
N GLU A 188 -4.37 -6.41 -2.48
CA GLU A 188 -2.95 -6.16 -2.80
C GLU A 188 -2.01 -6.75 -1.74
N PHE A 189 -2.29 -6.51 -0.46
CA PHE A 189 -1.42 -6.94 0.63
C PHE A 189 -1.40 -8.46 0.80
N GLU A 190 -2.57 -9.10 0.72
CA GLU A 190 -2.69 -10.56 0.76
C GLU A 190 -1.90 -11.20 -0.39
N SER A 191 -2.11 -10.70 -1.61
CA SER A 191 -1.41 -11.19 -2.81
C SER A 191 0.09 -10.98 -2.72
N LYS A 192 0.53 -9.82 -2.22
CA LYS A 192 1.95 -9.47 -2.07
C LYS A 192 2.67 -10.38 -1.08
N VAL A 193 2.03 -10.69 0.06
CA VAL A 193 2.56 -11.64 1.06
C VAL A 193 2.55 -13.07 0.52
N LEU A 194 1.49 -13.49 -0.17
CA LEU A 194 1.42 -14.82 -0.78
C LEU A 194 2.52 -15.03 -1.82
N MET A 195 2.66 -14.11 -2.79
CA MET A 195 3.70 -14.20 -3.81
C MET A 195 5.09 -14.21 -3.18
N PHE A 196 5.32 -13.39 -2.15
CA PHE A 196 6.60 -13.40 -1.43
C PHE A 196 6.86 -14.74 -0.74
N LYS A 197 5.85 -15.34 -0.11
CA LYS A 197 5.95 -16.69 0.48
C LYS A 197 6.34 -17.72 -0.58
N GLU A 198 5.64 -17.75 -1.71
CA GLU A 198 5.88 -18.71 -2.79
C GLU A 198 7.30 -18.56 -3.35
N ASP A 199 7.70 -17.34 -3.72
CA ASP A 199 9.05 -17.06 -4.22
C ASP A 199 10.13 -17.47 -3.20
N LEU A 200 9.91 -17.18 -1.90
CA LEU A 200 10.86 -17.53 -0.84
C LEU A 200 10.98 -19.04 -0.64
N LEU A 201 9.86 -19.76 -0.60
CA LEU A 201 9.88 -21.20 -0.39
C LEU A 201 10.42 -21.95 -1.60
N ASP A 202 10.13 -21.49 -2.82
CA ASP A 202 10.66 -22.05 -4.05
C ASP A 202 12.18 -21.87 -4.13
N CYS A 203 12.68 -20.68 -3.77
CA CYS A 203 14.11 -20.39 -3.67
C CYS A 203 14.83 -21.32 -2.67
N LEU A 204 14.18 -21.61 -1.53
CA LEU A 204 14.73 -22.47 -0.48
C LEU A 204 14.47 -23.96 -0.74
N PHE A 205 13.60 -24.34 -1.68
CA PHE A 205 13.21 -25.72 -1.96
C PHE A 205 14.39 -26.67 -2.19
N PRO A 206 15.45 -26.31 -2.94
CA PRO A 206 16.59 -27.21 -3.14
C PRO A 206 17.31 -27.61 -1.85
N LEU A 207 17.24 -26.79 -0.79
CA LEU A 207 17.82 -27.10 0.51
C LEU A 207 17.02 -28.19 1.25
N PHE A 208 15.74 -28.35 0.94
CA PHE A 208 14.91 -29.42 1.50
C PHE A 208 15.25 -30.80 0.94
N LEU A 209 15.71 -30.87 -0.31
CA LEU A 209 15.96 -32.13 -1.03
C LEU A 209 17.23 -32.86 -0.60
N GLN A 210 18.11 -32.21 0.17
CA GLN A 210 19.36 -32.82 0.65
C GLN A 210 19.08 -33.88 1.74
N ASP A 211 19.89 -34.92 1.88
CA ASP A 211 19.61 -35.98 2.87
C ASP A 211 19.80 -35.54 4.34
N ASN A 212 20.49 -34.42 4.58
CA ASN A 212 20.75 -33.89 5.91
C ASN A 212 19.47 -33.36 6.57
N GLN A 213 19.34 -33.52 7.90
CA GLN A 213 18.22 -32.97 8.68
C GLN A 213 18.35 -31.46 8.95
N ASP A 214 19.58 -30.98 8.95
CA ASP A 214 19.93 -29.59 9.20
C ASP A 214 20.45 -28.90 7.95
N ILE A 215 20.23 -27.59 7.88
CA ILE A 215 20.68 -26.70 6.82
C ILE A 215 21.73 -25.77 7.41
N ILE A 216 22.89 -25.68 6.76
CA ILE A 216 23.91 -24.72 7.17
C ILE A 216 23.40 -23.31 6.86
N ARG A 217 23.32 -22.43 7.87
CA ARG A 217 22.77 -21.08 7.70
C ARG A 217 23.49 -20.26 6.64
N SER A 218 24.82 -20.35 6.59
CA SER A 218 25.62 -19.66 5.57
C SER A 218 25.22 -20.07 4.16
N ARG A 219 24.84 -21.34 3.95
CA ARG A 219 24.35 -21.82 2.66
C ARG A 219 22.97 -21.23 2.33
N LEU A 220 22.08 -21.17 3.31
CA LEU A 220 20.76 -20.54 3.16
C LEU A 220 20.88 -19.06 2.78
N ILE A 221 21.78 -18.32 3.43
CA ILE A 221 22.05 -16.91 3.09
C ILE A 221 22.67 -16.79 1.70
N GLN A 222 23.64 -17.65 1.34
CA GLN A 222 24.27 -17.64 0.01
C GLN A 222 23.27 -17.85 -1.12
N VAL A 223 22.26 -18.70 -0.93
CA VAL A 223 21.21 -18.92 -1.94
C VAL A 223 20.42 -17.62 -2.18
N LEU A 224 20.01 -16.94 -1.11
CA LEU A 224 19.26 -15.68 -1.22
C LEU A 224 20.12 -14.51 -1.74
N GLN A 225 21.41 -14.52 -1.48
CA GLN A 225 22.35 -13.49 -1.94
C GLN A 225 22.88 -13.71 -3.35
N ALA A 226 22.51 -14.82 -4.02
CA ALA A 226 22.86 -15.06 -5.41
C ALA A 226 22.28 -13.96 -6.32
N ASP A 227 22.98 -13.59 -7.40
CA ASP A 227 22.57 -12.48 -8.28
C ASP A 227 21.14 -12.64 -8.81
N GLN A 228 20.72 -13.88 -9.11
CA GLN A 228 19.38 -14.22 -9.59
C GLN A 228 18.29 -14.03 -8.52
N GLU A 229 18.64 -14.13 -7.24
CA GLU A 229 17.71 -14.02 -6.09
C GLU A 229 17.82 -12.67 -5.36
N LYS A 230 18.68 -11.77 -5.85
CA LYS A 230 18.95 -10.49 -5.22
C LYS A 230 17.70 -9.67 -4.93
N LEU A 231 16.70 -9.72 -5.83
CA LEU A 231 15.41 -9.05 -5.62
C LEU A 231 14.62 -9.67 -4.46
N LEU A 232 14.61 -11.00 -4.34
CA LEU A 232 13.96 -11.70 -3.25
C LEU A 232 14.62 -11.36 -1.89
N TRP A 233 15.95 -11.25 -1.86
CA TRP A 233 16.68 -10.79 -0.67
C TRP A 233 16.31 -9.37 -0.26
N ILE A 234 16.22 -8.45 -1.23
CA ILE A 234 15.78 -7.06 -1.00
C ILE A 234 14.33 -7.03 -0.47
N ARG A 235 13.45 -7.87 -1.00
CA ARG A 235 12.06 -8.02 -0.53
C ARG A 235 11.98 -8.59 0.87
N LEU A 236 12.80 -9.58 1.22
CA LEU A 236 12.88 -10.11 2.58
C LEU A 236 13.31 -9.05 3.58
N LYS A 237 14.34 -8.24 3.26
CA LYS A 237 14.72 -7.07 4.07
C LYS A 237 13.58 -6.07 4.21
N SER A 238 12.81 -5.86 3.13
CA SER A 238 11.64 -4.96 3.15
C SER A 238 10.54 -5.50 4.05
N PHE A 239 10.24 -6.79 3.96
CA PHE A 239 9.25 -7.48 4.79
C PHE A 239 9.61 -7.46 6.28
N VAL A 240 10.89 -7.65 6.64
CA VAL A 240 11.31 -7.59 8.05
C VAL A 240 11.44 -6.17 8.60
N GLY A 241 11.30 -5.15 7.74
CA GLY A 241 11.34 -3.75 8.15
C GLY A 241 12.74 -3.14 8.25
N THR A 242 13.78 -3.75 7.67
CA THR A 242 15.17 -3.24 7.77
C THR A 242 15.31 -1.81 7.24
N TYR A 243 14.52 -1.42 6.23
CA TYR A 243 14.56 -0.06 5.69
C TYR A 243 13.83 0.97 6.56
N LEU A 244 12.99 0.53 7.49
CA LEU A 244 12.21 1.40 8.39
C LEU A 244 13.08 1.89 9.56
N ASP A 245 14.01 1.04 10.03
CA ASP A 245 14.88 1.35 11.18
C ASP A 245 16.03 2.32 10.84
N VAL A 246 16.46 2.32 9.57
CA VAL A 246 17.61 3.11 9.10
C VAL A 246 17.30 4.59 8.99
N SER A 247 16.04 4.99 8.82
CA SER A 247 15.65 6.41 8.88
C SER A 247 15.64 6.98 10.30
N GLN A 248 15.69 6.13 11.34
CA GLN A 248 15.51 6.53 12.74
C GLN A 248 16.76 6.38 13.61
N SER A 249 17.83 5.73 13.12
CA SER A 249 18.97 5.34 13.97
C SER A 249 20.33 5.34 13.25
N ILE A 250 20.78 6.50 12.74
CA ILE A 250 22.15 6.62 12.22
C ILE A 250 22.93 7.66 13.00
N ASP A 251 23.79 7.17 13.90
CA ASP A 251 25.02 7.87 14.27
C ASP A 251 25.97 7.85 13.07
N ALA A 252 26.83 8.87 12.93
CA ALA A 252 27.66 9.14 11.75
C ALA A 252 28.61 8.01 11.25
N GLU A 253 28.65 6.85 11.91
CA GLU A 253 29.49 5.69 11.57
C GLU A 253 28.87 4.72 10.55
N ASP A 254 27.57 4.79 10.25
CA ASP A 254 26.88 3.83 9.36
C ASP A 254 26.52 4.37 7.96
N PHE A 255 27.25 5.39 7.50
CA PHE A 255 27.04 6.02 6.18
C PHE A 255 27.10 5.02 5.01
N ASP A 256 27.94 3.99 5.10
CA ASP A 256 28.05 2.96 4.05
C ASP A 256 26.81 2.05 4.01
N LEU A 257 26.23 1.71 5.17
CA LEU A 257 25.00 0.92 5.28
C LEU A 257 23.81 1.71 4.72
N GLU A 258 23.68 2.99 5.08
CA GLU A 258 22.64 3.87 4.54
C GLU A 258 22.71 3.95 3.01
N ASN A 259 23.92 4.14 2.46
CA ASN A 259 24.13 4.19 1.02
C ASN A 259 23.80 2.86 0.33
N GLN A 260 24.12 1.73 0.97
CA GLN A 260 23.76 0.42 0.46
C GLN A 260 22.23 0.26 0.40
N LEU A 261 21.52 0.60 1.48
CA LEU A 261 20.07 0.47 1.56
C LEU A 261 19.36 1.39 0.58
N LYS A 262 19.84 2.64 0.40
CA LYS A 262 19.35 3.55 -0.65
C LYS A 262 19.55 2.97 -2.05
N LYS A 263 20.65 2.27 -2.31
CA LYS A 263 20.87 1.57 -3.61
C LYS A 263 19.91 0.39 -3.78
N GLU A 264 19.65 -0.37 -2.73
CA GLU A 264 18.70 -1.48 -2.74
C GLU A 264 17.26 -0.98 -2.98
N GLN A 265 16.83 0.10 -2.33
CA GLN A 265 15.53 0.75 -2.59
C GLN A 265 15.42 1.27 -4.02
N LYS A 266 16.48 1.90 -4.56
CA LYS A 266 16.50 2.32 -5.98
C LYS A 266 16.41 1.13 -6.94
N THR A 267 17.05 0.02 -6.59
CA THR A 267 16.99 -1.22 -7.37
C THR A 267 15.55 -1.75 -7.38
N LEU A 268 14.92 -1.84 -6.21
CA LEU A 268 13.53 -2.25 -6.07
C LEU A 268 12.58 -1.37 -6.90
N ALA A 269 12.66 -0.05 -6.72
CA ALA A 269 11.86 0.90 -7.47
C ALA A 269 12.07 0.78 -8.98
N HIS A 270 13.31 0.54 -9.44
CA HIS A 270 13.60 0.30 -10.84
C HIS A 270 12.90 -0.97 -11.36
N PHE A 271 12.98 -2.10 -10.64
CA PHE A 271 12.30 -3.34 -11.03
C PHE A 271 10.78 -3.20 -11.08
N GLU A 272 10.20 -2.48 -10.13
CA GLU A 272 8.76 -2.27 -10.04
C GLU A 272 8.22 -1.43 -11.20
N ARG A 273 9.00 -0.45 -11.69
CA ARG A 273 8.68 0.30 -12.91
C ARG A 273 8.62 -0.58 -14.16
N HIS A 274 9.44 -1.64 -14.23
CA HIS A 274 9.50 -2.53 -15.39
C HIS A 274 8.45 -3.65 -15.34
N THR A 275 8.21 -4.20 -14.15
CA THR A 275 7.28 -5.31 -13.93
C THR A 275 5.85 -4.86 -13.68
N LEU A 276 5.65 -3.59 -13.30
CA LEU A 276 4.37 -3.00 -12.96
C LEU A 276 3.71 -3.65 -11.72
N ILE A 277 4.53 -4.31 -10.90
CA ILE A 277 4.15 -5.00 -9.66
C ILE A 277 4.79 -4.25 -8.48
N SER A 278 4.07 -4.16 -7.36
CA SER A 278 4.61 -3.61 -6.10
C SER A 278 5.28 -4.71 -5.29
N TYR A 279 6.59 -4.57 -5.03
CA TYR A 279 7.40 -5.55 -4.29
C TYR A 279 7.79 -5.05 -2.89
N GLY A 280 7.84 -3.75 -2.67
CA GLY A 280 8.07 -3.15 -1.36
C GLY A 280 6.92 -3.39 -0.38
N PHE A 281 7.28 -3.62 0.89
CA PHE A 281 6.34 -3.90 1.98
C PHE A 281 6.04 -2.68 2.86
N GLU A 282 6.68 -1.53 2.64
CA GLU A 282 6.55 -0.31 3.46
C GLU A 282 5.08 0.05 3.76
N GLU A 283 4.26 0.28 2.73
CA GLU A 283 2.84 0.57 2.92
C GLU A 283 2.06 -0.60 3.54
N CYS A 284 2.40 -1.83 3.20
CA CYS A 284 1.75 -3.04 3.74
C CYS A 284 1.95 -3.13 5.26
N ILE A 285 3.20 -2.97 5.72
CA ILE A 285 3.59 -3.05 7.13
C ILE A 285 2.83 -2.00 7.93
N VAL A 286 2.83 -0.74 7.47
CA VAL A 286 2.13 0.35 8.16
C VAL A 286 0.63 0.08 8.30
N ASN A 287 -0.01 -0.52 7.29
CA ASN A 287 -1.43 -0.88 7.37
C ASN A 287 -1.69 -2.09 8.29
N LEU A 288 -0.80 -3.08 8.32
CA LEU A 288 -0.92 -4.25 9.21
C LEU A 288 -0.69 -3.86 10.68
N GLU A 289 0.28 -3.00 10.96
CA GLU A 289 0.68 -2.60 12.31
C GLU A 289 -0.22 -1.54 12.96
N ARG A 290 -1.12 -0.90 12.19
CA ARG A 290 -1.94 0.24 12.68
C ARG A 290 -2.72 -0.05 13.97
N ASN A 291 -3.07 -1.32 14.22
CA ASN A 291 -3.69 -1.78 15.46
C ASN A 291 -2.90 -2.97 16.01
N PRO A 292 -2.00 -2.76 16.99
CA PRO A 292 -1.14 -3.82 17.54
C PRO A 292 -1.89 -5.01 18.16
N HIS A 293 -3.17 -4.84 18.49
CA HIS A 293 -4.01 -5.90 19.07
C HIS A 293 -4.83 -6.65 18.02
N ALA A 294 -4.80 -6.22 16.75
CA ALA A 294 -5.44 -6.94 15.65
C ALA A 294 -4.67 -8.23 15.33
N LEU A 295 -5.37 -9.24 14.81
CA LEU A 295 -4.75 -10.53 14.46
C LEU A 295 -3.70 -10.33 13.35
N GLU A 296 -3.99 -9.44 12.41
CA GLU A 296 -3.09 -9.06 11.32
C GLU A 296 -1.73 -8.59 11.84
N ALA A 297 -1.72 -7.68 12.82
CA ALA A 297 -0.49 -7.19 13.44
C ALA A 297 0.25 -8.30 14.18
N GLN A 298 -0.47 -9.12 14.96
CA GLN A 298 0.12 -10.22 15.73
C GLN A 298 0.80 -11.24 14.83
N PHE A 299 0.09 -11.78 13.84
CA PHE A 299 0.65 -12.76 12.91
C PHE A 299 1.75 -12.16 12.03
N TYR A 300 1.65 -10.87 11.69
CA TYR A 300 2.73 -10.18 10.99
C TYR A 300 3.99 -10.14 11.85
N HIS A 301 3.90 -9.66 13.11
CA HIS A 301 5.05 -9.61 14.01
C HIS A 301 5.64 -11.00 14.27
N GLU A 302 4.82 -12.03 14.49
CA GLU A 302 5.30 -13.40 14.66
C GLU A 302 6.05 -13.92 13.43
N THR A 303 5.58 -13.60 12.23
CA THR A 303 6.21 -14.01 10.96
C THR A 303 7.49 -13.22 10.71
N ARG A 304 7.44 -11.90 10.95
CA ARG A 304 8.55 -10.96 10.85
C ARG A 304 9.70 -11.36 11.77
N ASP A 305 9.42 -11.57 13.05
CA ASP A 305 10.42 -11.91 14.06
C ASP A 305 11.03 -13.28 13.78
N PHE A 306 10.24 -14.23 13.27
CA PHE A 306 10.76 -15.52 12.82
C PHE A 306 11.70 -15.39 11.62
N CYS A 307 11.35 -14.55 10.62
CA CYS A 307 12.24 -14.24 9.51
C CYS A 307 13.51 -13.54 10.00
N GLN A 308 13.37 -12.58 10.92
CA GLN A 308 14.49 -11.86 11.49
C GLN A 308 15.46 -12.83 12.16
N ASP A 309 14.98 -13.72 13.02
CA ASP A 309 15.78 -14.73 13.69
C ASP A 309 16.49 -15.68 12.70
N LEU A 310 15.72 -16.22 11.75
CA LEU A 310 16.19 -17.20 10.77
C LEU A 310 17.26 -16.64 9.81
N PHE A 311 17.07 -15.43 9.30
CA PHE A 311 17.89 -14.86 8.23
C PHE A 311 18.90 -13.82 8.73
N PHE A 312 18.55 -13.06 9.77
CA PHE A 312 19.32 -11.90 10.26
C PHE A 312 19.75 -11.99 11.74
N GLY A 313 19.32 -13.02 12.47
CA GLY A 313 19.72 -13.29 13.86
C GLY A 313 21.19 -13.70 14.02
N PRO A 314 21.62 -14.05 15.25
CA PRO A 314 22.99 -14.48 15.53
C PRO A 314 23.38 -15.73 14.69
N PRO A 315 24.68 -15.94 14.41
CA PRO A 315 25.14 -17.00 13.51
C PRO A 315 25.01 -18.38 14.17
N GLU A 316 23.79 -18.91 14.26
CA GLU A 316 23.56 -20.34 14.42
C GLU A 316 24.04 -21.05 13.15
N GLU A 317 24.91 -22.05 13.31
CA GLU A 317 25.54 -22.70 12.16
C GLU A 317 24.59 -23.68 11.45
N ASN A 318 23.73 -24.36 12.21
CA ASN A 318 22.83 -25.41 11.72
C ASN A 318 21.37 -25.08 12.06
N ILE A 319 20.54 -25.01 11.04
CA ILE A 319 19.10 -24.73 11.13
C ILE A 319 18.34 -26.04 10.83
N PRO A 320 17.52 -26.55 11.76
CA PRO A 320 16.69 -27.72 11.50
C PRO A 320 15.70 -27.46 10.36
N LYS A 321 15.52 -28.43 9.45
CA LYS A 321 14.53 -28.32 8.34
C LYS A 321 13.09 -28.08 8.80
N SER A 322 12.75 -28.46 10.04
CA SER A 322 11.45 -28.15 10.64
C SER A 322 11.19 -26.64 10.72
N ARG A 323 12.22 -25.81 10.88
CA ARG A 323 12.10 -24.34 10.92
C ARG A 323 11.61 -23.76 9.60
N LEU A 324 12.03 -24.32 8.46
CA LEU A 324 11.50 -23.89 7.16
C LEU A 324 10.05 -24.32 6.94
N ARG A 325 9.62 -25.45 7.52
CA ARG A 325 8.19 -25.82 7.52
C ARG A 325 7.36 -24.90 8.41
N GLU A 326 7.92 -24.51 9.56
CA GLU A 326 7.30 -23.52 10.45
C GLU A 326 7.16 -22.16 9.77
N LEU A 327 8.17 -21.73 9.00
CA LEU A 327 8.12 -20.52 8.18
C LEU A 327 6.90 -20.51 7.26
N ALA A 328 6.68 -21.60 6.50
CA ALA A 328 5.53 -21.74 5.62
C ALA A 328 4.20 -21.62 6.39
N GLY A 329 4.10 -22.30 7.55
CA GLY A 329 2.92 -22.23 8.41
C GLY A 329 2.64 -20.82 8.97
N LYS A 330 3.68 -20.06 9.31
CA LYS A 330 3.54 -18.67 9.77
C LYS A 330 3.00 -17.76 8.67
N PHE A 331 3.51 -17.87 7.45
CA PHE A 331 2.95 -17.15 6.31
C PHE A 331 1.51 -17.56 6.01
N ASP A 332 1.17 -18.85 6.07
CA ASP A 332 -0.21 -19.31 5.86
C ASP A 332 -1.18 -18.72 6.89
N LEU A 333 -0.76 -18.57 8.14
CA LEU A 333 -1.56 -17.92 9.18
C LEU A 333 -1.69 -16.41 8.92
N LEU A 334 -0.60 -15.74 8.55
CA LEU A 334 -0.61 -14.32 8.19
C LEU A 334 -1.56 -14.05 7.01
N ILE A 335 -1.44 -14.81 5.92
CA ILE A 335 -2.27 -14.63 4.72
C ILE A 335 -3.75 -14.77 5.05
N LYS A 336 -4.13 -15.74 5.89
CA LYS A 336 -5.53 -15.96 6.30
C LYS A 336 -6.16 -14.80 7.07
N VAL A 337 -5.36 -13.98 7.74
CA VAL A 337 -5.88 -12.86 8.54
C VAL A 337 -5.81 -11.53 7.80
N ILE A 338 -4.95 -11.40 6.78
CA ILE A 338 -4.89 -10.19 5.96
C ILE A 338 -6.21 -10.09 5.18
N PRO A 339 -6.97 -8.99 5.33
CA PRO A 339 -8.21 -8.85 4.59
C PRO A 339 -7.94 -8.76 3.08
N GLY A 340 -8.47 -9.71 2.30
CA GLY A 340 -8.24 -9.83 0.87
C GLY A 340 -9.32 -10.65 0.15
N MET A 341 -8.95 -11.29 -0.96
CA MET A 341 -9.86 -12.06 -1.81
C MET A 341 -9.71 -13.58 -1.67
N ILE A 342 -8.65 -14.06 -1.01
CA ILE A 342 -8.34 -15.49 -0.85
C ILE A 342 -8.86 -16.04 0.50
N SER A 343 -9.15 -15.17 1.47
CA SER A 343 -9.63 -15.47 2.83
C SER A 343 -11.08 -15.94 2.93
#